data_AF-A0A970CEX3-F1
#
_entry.id   AF-A0A970CEX3-F1
#
_cell.length_a   1.000
_cell.length_b   1.000
_cell.length_c   1.000
_cell.angle_alpha   90.00
_cell.angle_beta   90.00
_cell.angle_gamma   90.00
#
_symmetry.space_group_name_H-M   'P 1'
#
loop_
_entity.id
_entity.type
_entity.pdbx_description
1 polymer ?
#
loop_
_entity_poly.entity_id
_entity_poly.type
_entity_poly.pdbx_seq_one_letter_code
_entity_poly.pdbx_strand_id
1 'polypeptide(L)' 'MILAVAGIFIWDRRYRKNQGIEVPKGYDRTEEVTIDPSNGKRFRIYYNSATGQRFYHEESADREGH' A
#
# COMPACT_ATOMS: atom_id res chain seq x y z
N MET A 1 25.72 7.87 19.69
CA MET A 1 25.28 6.52 19.28
C MET A 1 23.94 6.15 19.94
N ILE A 2 22.90 6.99 19.84
CA ILE A 2 21.57 6.73 20.46
C ILE A 2 20.45 7.02 19.44
N LEU A 3 20.64 8.04 18.58
CA LEU A 3 19.68 8.41 17.53
C LEU A 3 19.47 7.33 16.46
N ALA A 4 20.52 6.56 16.13
CA ALA A 4 20.42 5.50 15.12
C ALA A 4 19.52 4.33 15.57
N VAL A 5 19.49 4.04 16.87
CA VAL A 5 18.74 2.89 17.41
C VAL A 5 17.24 3.20 17.48
N ALA A 6 16.88 4.44 17.84
CA ALA A 6 15.48 4.90 17.86
C ALA A 6 14.87 4.93 16.45
N GLY A 7 15.65 5.34 15.43
CA GLY A 7 15.20 5.34 14.03
C GLY A 7 14.89 3.93 13.51
N ILE A 8 15.74 2.95 13.82
CA ILE A 8 15.55 1.55 13.42
C ILE A 8 14.35 0.92 14.15
N PHE A 9 14.12 1.25 15.43
CA PHE A 9 13.03 0.66 16.22
C PHE A 9 11.64 1.14 15.77
N ILE A 10 11.51 2.41 15.36
CA ILE A 10 10.26 2.94 14.80
C ILE A 10 10.01 2.38 13.39
N TRP A 11 11.07 2.22 12.58
CA TRP A 11 10.97 1.66 11.23
C TRP A 11 10.62 0.16 11.26
N ASP A 12 11.27 -0.67 12.09
CA ASP A 12 10.99 -2.12 12.18
C ASP A 12 9.55 -2.42 12.61
N ARG A 13 9.00 -1.65 13.56
CA ARG A 13 7.61 -1.83 14.02
C ARG A 13 6.58 -1.41 12.97
N ARG A 14 6.87 -0.36 12.19
CA ARG A 14 5.97 0.11 11.11
C ARG A 14 6.04 -0.81 9.90
N TYR A 15 7.22 -1.34 9.58
CA TYR A 15 7.41 -2.22 8.41
C TYR A 15 6.74 -3.59 8.60
N ARG A 16 6.72 -4.15 9.82
CA ARG A 16 6.09 -5.46 10.10
C ARG A 16 4.57 -5.43 10.16
N LYS A 17 3.94 -4.31 10.55
CA LYS A 17 2.47 -4.20 10.58
C LYS A 17 1.83 -3.98 9.21
N ASN A 18 2.64 -3.60 8.21
CA ASN A 18 2.16 -3.03 6.96
C ASN A 18 2.36 -3.94 5.74
N GLN A 19 2.51 -5.25 5.98
CA GLN A 19 2.65 -6.27 4.95
C GLN A 19 1.32 -6.49 4.19
N GLY A 20 0.91 -5.49 3.41
CA GLY A 20 -0.07 -5.64 2.34
C GLY A 20 -1.34 -4.79 2.43
N ILE A 21 -1.63 -4.12 3.55
CA ILE A 21 -2.94 -3.48 3.77
C ILE A 21 -2.91 -1.95 3.72
N GLU A 22 -1.85 -1.30 4.20
CA GLU A 22 -1.83 0.17 4.28
C GLU A 22 -1.00 0.77 3.13
N VAL A 23 -1.64 1.58 2.30
CA VAL A 23 -0.93 2.36 1.28
C VAL A 23 0.00 3.36 1.98
N PRO A 24 1.29 3.45 1.59
CA PRO A 24 2.23 4.38 2.23
C PRO A 24 1.74 5.83 2.09
N LYS A 25 1.93 6.65 3.14
CA LYS A 25 1.63 8.08 3.07
C LYS A 25 2.43 8.73 1.93
N GLY A 26 1.75 9.49 1.07
CA GLY A 26 2.33 10.13 -0.12
C GLY A 26 1.96 9.45 -1.44
N TYR A 27 1.19 8.36 -1.39
CA TYR A 27 0.54 7.78 -2.54
C TYR A 27 -0.92 8.26 -2.59
N ASP A 28 -1.28 8.94 -3.68
CA ASP A 28 -2.64 9.37 -3.97
C ASP A 28 -3.45 8.21 -4.54
N ARG A 29 -4.64 7.98 -3.98
CA ARG A 29 -5.59 7.00 -4.50
C ARG A 29 -6.08 7.49 -5.85
N THR A 30 -5.86 6.68 -6.90
CA THR A 30 -6.43 6.97 -8.21
C THR A 30 -7.75 6.23 -8.38
N GLU A 31 -8.56 6.69 -9.31
CA GLU A 31 -9.77 5.99 -9.74
C GLU A 31 -9.46 4.81 -10.68
N GLU A 32 -8.17 4.58 -10.99
CA GLU A 32 -7.73 3.51 -11.86
C GLU A 32 -7.72 2.18 -11.11
N VAL A 33 -8.52 1.23 -11.61
CA VAL A 33 -8.61 -0.13 -11.08
C VAL A 33 -8.26 -1.08 -12.22
N THR A 34 -7.29 -1.94 -11.99
CA THR A 34 -6.95 -3.02 -12.93
C THR A 34 -7.50 -4.34 -12.42
N ILE A 35 -7.92 -5.19 -13.35
CA ILE A 35 -8.50 -6.51 -13.05
C ILE A 35 -7.60 -7.54 -13.69
N ASP A 36 -7.03 -8.43 -12.88
CA ASP A 36 -6.22 -9.52 -13.41
C ASP A 36 -7.14 -10.57 -14.08
N PRO A 37 -6.95 -10.87 -15.37
CA PRO A 37 -7.80 -11.81 -16.10
C PRO A 37 -7.57 -13.27 -15.69
N SER A 38 -6.47 -13.57 -14.98
CA SER A 38 -6.09 -14.94 -14.60
C SER A 38 -6.84 -15.41 -13.35
N ASN A 39 -7.21 -14.48 -12.46
CA ASN A 39 -7.88 -14.80 -11.19
C ASN A 39 -9.08 -13.87 -10.86
N GLY A 40 -9.35 -12.86 -11.68
CA GLY A 40 -10.44 -11.89 -11.48
C GLY A 40 -10.21 -10.91 -10.33
N LYS A 41 -8.99 -10.83 -9.77
CA LYS A 41 -8.68 -9.93 -8.65
C LYS A 41 -8.59 -8.49 -9.13
N ARG A 42 -9.14 -7.58 -8.31
CA ARG A 42 -9.12 -6.14 -8.56
C ARG A 42 -7.96 -5.51 -7.79
N PHE A 43 -7.16 -4.72 -8.48
CA PHE A 43 -6.07 -3.96 -7.91
C PHE A 43 -6.33 -2.48 -8.15
N ARG A 44 -6.43 -1.73 -7.05
CA ARG A 44 -6.51 -0.27 -7.06
C ARG A 44 -5.11 0.28 -7.28
N ILE A 45 -4.97 1.19 -8.23
CA ILE A 45 -3.69 1.85 -8.50
C ILE A 45 -3.57 3.08 -7.61
N TYR A 46 -2.38 3.27 -7.07
CA TYR A 46 -2.03 4.43 -6.28
C TYR A 46 -0.82 5.09 -6.92
N TYR A 47 -0.88 6.40 -7.09
CA TYR A 47 0.18 7.17 -7.74
C TYR A 47 0.90 8.05 -6.72
N ASN A 48 2.22 8.00 -6.71
CA ASN A 48 3.02 8.89 -5.90
C ASN A 48 3.54 10.04 -6.77
N SER A 49 2.97 11.23 -6.62
CA SER A 49 3.42 12.42 -7.37
C SER A 49 4.83 12.89 -6.99
N ALA A 50 5.34 12.50 -5.81
CA ALA A 50 6.67 12.89 -5.35
C ALA A 50 7.79 12.02 -5.97
N THR A 51 7.52 10.75 -6.27
CA THR A 51 8.51 9.82 -6.87
C THR A 51 8.17 9.38 -8.29
N GLY A 52 6.95 9.63 -8.76
CA GLY A 52 6.42 9.11 -10.03
C GLY A 52 6.09 7.61 -10.01
N GLN A 53 6.12 6.97 -8.85
CA GLN A 53 5.91 5.52 -8.73
C GLN A 53 4.42 5.17 -8.68
N ARG A 54 4.08 4.00 -9.23
CA ARG A 54 2.74 3.41 -9.16
C ARG A 54 2.75 2.21 -8.22
N PHE A 55 1.81 2.16 -7.30
CA PHE A 55 1.64 1.06 -6.36
C PHE A 55 0.30 0.37 -6.62
N TYR A 56 0.35 -0.95 -6.82
CA TYR A 56 -0.82 -1.78 -7.03
C TYR A 56 -1.23 -2.35 -5.68
N HIS A 57 -2.40 -1.95 -5.21
CA HIS A 57 -2.96 -2.44 -3.97
C HIS A 57 -4.12 -3.38 -4.29
N GLU A 58 -4.04 -4.63 -3.85
CA GLU A 58 -5.16 -5.56 -3.99
C GLU A 58 -6.34 -4.97 -3.22
N GLU A 59 -7.39 -4.57 -3.93
CA GLU A 59 -8.65 -4.28 -3.29
C GLU A 59 -9.30 -5.64 -3.09
N SER A 60 -8.78 -6.38 -2.09
CA SER A 60 -9.37 -7.62 -1.62
C SER A 60 -10.81 -7.28 -1.34
N ALA A 61 -11.70 -7.73 -2.21
CA ALA A 61 -13.08 -7.29 -2.25
C ALA A 61 -13.64 -7.37 -0.83
N ASP A 62 -13.83 -6.20 -0.23
CA ASP A 62 -14.63 -6.02 0.97
C ASP A 62 -16.04 -6.43 0.57
N ARG A 63 -16.28 -7.75 0.62
CA ARG A 63 -17.60 -8.33 0.66
C ARG A 63 -18.11 -8.15 2.09
N GLU A 64 -18.34 -6.91 2.49
CA GLU A 64 -19.42 -6.55 3.41
C GLU A 64 -20.37 -5.72 2.52
N GLY A 65 -21.38 -6.31 1.90
CA GLY A 65 -22.59 -6.77 2.56
C GLY A 65 -23.72 -5.83 2.15
N HIS A 66 -24.62 -6.27 1.28
CA HIS A 66 -25.95 -5.70 1.12
C HIS A 66 -26.92 -6.72 0.55
#